data_AF-A0A536YFF4-F1
#
_entry.id   AF-A0A536YFF4-F1
#
_cell.length_a   1.000
_cell.length_b   1.000
_cell.length_c   1.000
_cell.angle_alpha   90.00
_cell.angle_beta   90.00
_cell.angle_gamma   90.00
#
_symmetry.space_group_name_H-M   'P 1'
#
loop_
_entity.id
_entity.type
_entity.pdbx_description
1 polymer ?
#
loop_
_entity_poly.entity_id
_entity_poly.type
_entity_poly.pdbx_seq_one_letter_code
_entity_poly.pdbx_strand_id
1 'polypeptide(L)'
;MNSARAGKGIRAHAAEWIALVALACLLGACASPPDKPRSGLARIDHIVVIYAENRSFDNLYGLFPGANGIALSELPPAWRGKEPDPAFPWRMPNKPFRLDAAPLNLPLTKLVRSPIHEFYRNQEQIDGGRNDRFAAVSDAGGYAMGYYDGSPMAMWKWAQEYTLADNFFMGAFGGSYLNHQWLICACTPQDANAPRDLRAQVDDKGWLVRKPDSPASALQGDLVLFSGDVTPDGWSVNTTQPPYQPSLVPPAKAGDLRLTDPARHTLPPQTAKTIGDTL
;
A
#
# COMPACT_ATOMS: atom_id res chain seq x y z
N MET A 1 -77.25 -50.42 -59.26
CA MET A 1 -76.00 -51.07 -59.73
C MET A 1 -74.92 -50.00 -59.83
N ASN A 2 -73.86 -50.15 -59.03
CA ASN A 2 -72.46 -49.67 -59.20
C ASN A 2 -72.21 -48.18 -59.59
N SER A 3 -71.23 -47.43 -59.08
CA SER A 3 -69.96 -47.74 -58.42
C SER A 3 -69.32 -46.43 -57.88
N ALA A 4 -68.56 -46.58 -56.78
CA ALA A 4 -67.33 -45.87 -56.40
C ALA A 4 -67.31 -44.32 -56.23
N ARG A 5 -67.04 -43.89 -54.99
CA ARG A 5 -66.17 -42.72 -54.71
C ARG A 5 -64.99 -43.16 -53.84
N ALA A 6 -63.81 -43.12 -54.45
CA ALA A 6 -62.54 -43.47 -53.85
C ALA A 6 -62.07 -42.41 -52.84
N GLY A 7 -61.43 -42.89 -51.77
CA GLY A 7 -60.92 -42.10 -50.66
C GLY A 7 -59.77 -41.15 -51.02
N LYS A 8 -59.70 -40.04 -50.30
CA LYS A 8 -58.50 -39.21 -50.14
C LYS A 8 -58.13 -39.21 -48.66
N GLY A 9 -57.18 -40.07 -48.31
CA GLY A 9 -56.66 -40.21 -46.96
C GLY A 9 -55.65 -39.11 -46.61
N ILE A 10 -55.88 -38.43 -45.48
CA ILE A 10 -55.01 -38.25 -44.29
C ILE A 10 -53.56 -37.73 -44.48
N ARG A 11 -53.00 -37.63 -45.69
CA ARG A 11 -51.58 -37.32 -45.91
C ARG A 11 -51.20 -35.84 -45.83
N ALA A 12 -52.15 -34.90 -45.87
CA ALA A 12 -51.84 -33.47 -45.93
C ALA A 12 -51.41 -32.87 -44.58
N HIS A 13 -51.96 -33.34 -43.45
CA HIS A 13 -51.67 -32.70 -42.16
C HIS A 13 -50.37 -33.18 -41.51
N ALA A 14 -49.93 -34.42 -41.75
CA ALA A 14 -48.69 -34.92 -41.14
C ALA A 14 -47.44 -34.12 -41.56
N ALA A 15 -47.39 -33.64 -42.80
CA ALA A 15 -46.27 -32.83 -43.29
C ALA A 15 -46.25 -31.42 -42.68
N GLU A 16 -47.41 -30.81 -42.46
CA GLU A 16 -47.54 -29.49 -41.81
C GLU A 16 -47.13 -29.54 -40.33
N TRP A 17 -47.51 -30.61 -39.62
CA TRP A 17 -47.10 -30.81 -38.22
C TRP A 17 -45.60 -31.09 -38.09
N ILE A 18 -45.00 -31.86 -39.01
CA ILE A 18 -43.54 -32.11 -39.02
C ILE A 18 -42.76 -30.83 -39.33
N ALA A 19 -43.25 -30.00 -40.27
CA ALA A 19 -42.63 -28.71 -40.59
C ALA A 19 -42.69 -27.71 -39.42
N LEU A 20 -43.82 -27.67 -38.69
CA LEU A 20 -43.96 -26.81 -37.50
C LEU A 20 -43.06 -27.28 -36.34
N VAL A 21 -42.96 -28.58 -36.10
CA VAL A 21 -42.07 -29.14 -35.06
C VAL A 21 -40.60 -28.94 -35.43
N ALA A 22 -40.23 -29.13 -36.70
CA ALA A 22 -38.87 -28.87 -37.16
C ALA A 22 -38.48 -27.39 -37.04
N LEU A 23 -39.40 -26.47 -37.35
CA LEU A 23 -39.17 -25.03 -37.20
C LEU A 23 -39.07 -24.60 -35.72
N ALA A 24 -39.87 -25.19 -34.84
CA ALA A 24 -39.77 -24.97 -33.39
C ALA A 24 -38.46 -25.52 -32.79
N CYS A 25 -37.97 -26.68 -33.26
CA CYS A 25 -36.68 -27.22 -32.87
C CYS A 25 -35.50 -26.41 -33.41
N LEU A 26 -35.60 -25.85 -34.63
CA LEU A 26 -34.59 -24.97 -35.21
C LEU A 26 -34.53 -23.60 -34.51
N LEU A 27 -35.66 -23.07 -34.04
CA LEU A 27 -35.71 -21.83 -33.26
C LEU A 27 -35.21 -22.02 -31.82
N GLY A 28 -35.41 -23.19 -31.22
CA GLY A 28 -34.87 -23.54 -29.90
C GLY A 28 -33.35 -23.80 -29.90
N ALA A 29 -32.78 -24.23 -31.03
CA ALA A 29 -31.35 -24.49 -31.18
C ALA A 29 -30.50 -23.23 -31.41
N CYS A 30 -31.13 -22.09 -31.72
CA CYS A 30 -30.45 -20.80 -31.91
C CYS A 30 -30.46 -19.91 -30.66
N ALA A 31 -31.11 -20.36 -29.57
CA ALA A 31 -31.08 -19.66 -28.30
C ALA A 31 -29.85 -20.13 -27.51
N SER A 32 -28.77 -19.35 -27.55
CA SER A 32 -27.71 -19.47 -26.53
C SER A 32 -28.36 -19.41 -25.16
N PRO A 33 -28.01 -20.28 -24.21
CA PRO A 33 -28.50 -20.16 -22.84
C PRO A 33 -28.17 -18.73 -22.35
N PRO A 34 -29.11 -18.03 -21.69
CA PRO A 34 -28.81 -16.73 -21.12
C PRO A 34 -27.58 -16.89 -20.23
N ASP A 35 -26.58 -16.03 -20.44
CA ASP A 35 -25.40 -16.02 -19.59
C ASP A 35 -25.85 -15.98 -18.13
N LYS A 36 -25.31 -16.90 -17.32
CA LYS A 36 -25.62 -16.91 -15.89
C LYS A 36 -25.35 -15.50 -15.35
N PRO A 37 -26.28 -14.90 -14.60
CA PRO A 37 -26.06 -13.58 -14.01
C PRO A 37 -24.74 -13.61 -13.26
N ARG A 38 -23.80 -12.74 -13.66
CA ARG A 38 -22.50 -12.64 -12.99
C ARG A 38 -22.77 -12.32 -11.51
N SER A 39 -22.16 -13.08 -10.61
CA SER A 39 -22.35 -12.95 -9.16
C SER A 39 -21.02 -12.68 -8.45
N GLY A 40 -21.06 -11.95 -7.34
CA GLY A 40 -19.86 -11.64 -6.56
C GLY A 40 -18.81 -10.87 -7.37
N LEU A 41 -17.54 -11.27 -7.23
CA LEU A 41 -16.41 -10.66 -7.94
C LEU A 41 -16.50 -10.79 -9.45
N ALA A 42 -17.22 -11.80 -9.96
CA ALA A 42 -17.38 -11.97 -11.40
C ALA A 42 -18.08 -10.77 -12.05
N ARG A 43 -18.78 -9.89 -11.30
CA ARG A 43 -19.39 -8.66 -11.84
C ARG A 43 -18.39 -7.51 -12.09
N ILE A 44 -17.13 -7.66 -11.66
CA ILE A 44 -16.11 -6.63 -11.77
C ILE A 44 -15.25 -6.95 -12.98
N ASP A 45 -15.29 -6.09 -14.00
CA ASP A 45 -14.45 -6.21 -15.20
C ASP A 45 -13.12 -5.46 -15.05
N HIS A 46 -13.10 -4.39 -14.25
CA HIS A 46 -11.95 -3.52 -14.08
C HIS A 46 -11.71 -3.21 -12.61
N ILE A 47 -10.47 -3.41 -12.18
CA ILE A 47 -9.99 -2.98 -10.86
C ILE A 47 -8.97 -1.87 -11.11
N VAL A 48 -9.25 -0.66 -10.63
CA VAL A 48 -8.31 0.46 -10.65
C VAL A 48 -7.76 0.63 -9.24
N VAL A 49 -6.46 0.41 -9.07
CA VAL A 49 -5.77 0.58 -7.80
C VAL A 49 -5.08 1.95 -7.80
N ILE A 50 -5.53 2.85 -6.91
CA ILE A 50 -4.87 4.13 -6.65
C ILE A 50 -4.02 3.94 -5.38
N TYR A 51 -2.69 3.90 -5.54
CA TYR A 51 -1.77 3.69 -4.44
C TYR A 51 -1.21 5.04 -3.95
N ALA A 52 -1.71 5.51 -2.81
CA ALA A 52 -1.31 6.77 -2.18
C ALA A 52 -0.14 6.57 -1.21
N GLU A 53 0.48 7.68 -0.77
CA GLU A 53 1.74 7.64 -0.02
C GLU A 53 1.67 8.35 1.34
N ASN A 54 2.40 7.80 2.30
CA ASN A 54 2.93 8.45 3.52
C ASN A 54 1.90 9.10 4.46
N ARG A 55 0.70 8.53 4.58
CA ARG A 55 -0.32 8.95 5.55
C ARG A 55 -0.91 7.72 6.25
N SER A 56 -0.88 7.69 7.58
CA SER A 56 -1.53 6.63 8.35
C SER A 56 -3.05 6.81 8.35
N PHE A 57 -3.78 5.76 8.74
CA PHE A 57 -5.23 5.84 8.91
C PHE A 57 -5.61 6.95 9.91
N ASP A 58 -5.01 6.95 11.10
CA ASP A 58 -5.30 7.95 12.14
C ASP A 58 -4.96 9.38 11.71
N ASN A 59 -4.01 9.56 10.80
CA ASN A 59 -3.66 10.88 10.28
C ASN A 59 -4.77 11.52 9.45
N LEU A 60 -5.63 10.72 8.78
CA LEU A 60 -6.69 11.21 7.87
C LEU A 60 -8.11 10.87 8.31
N TYR A 61 -8.29 9.71 8.94
CA TYR A 61 -9.58 9.06 9.22
C TYR A 61 -9.76 8.68 10.68
N GLY A 62 -8.83 9.01 11.58
CA GLY A 62 -8.96 8.71 13.02
C GLY A 62 -10.19 9.35 13.69
N LEU A 63 -10.79 10.36 13.05
CA LEU A 63 -12.05 10.99 13.50
C LEU A 63 -13.30 10.50 12.73
N PHE A 64 -13.17 9.53 11.83
CA PHE A 64 -14.31 9.02 11.07
C PHE A 64 -15.28 8.31 12.04
N PRO A 65 -16.60 8.55 11.95
CA PRO A 65 -17.56 7.97 12.89
C PRO A 65 -17.44 6.43 12.94
N GLY A 66 -17.10 5.90 14.11
CA GLY A 66 -16.93 4.45 14.34
C GLY A 66 -15.48 3.93 14.26
N ALA A 67 -14.49 4.77 13.94
CA ALA A 67 -13.08 4.37 13.91
C ALA A 67 -12.50 4.08 15.32
N ASN A 68 -11.55 3.15 15.37
CA ASN A 68 -10.76 2.84 16.58
C ASN A 68 -9.66 3.91 16.78
N GLY A 69 -9.67 4.67 17.88
CA GLY A 69 -8.66 5.72 18.16
C GLY A 69 -7.76 5.42 19.38
N ILE A 70 -6.63 6.15 19.50
CA ILE A 70 -5.59 5.93 20.54
C ILE A 70 -5.10 7.24 21.19
N ALA A 71 -4.57 7.17 22.42
CA ALA A 71 -4.06 8.30 23.23
C ALA A 71 -2.79 7.96 24.02
N LEU A 72 -1.94 8.96 24.33
CA LEU A 72 -0.71 8.86 25.13
C LEU A 72 -0.57 10.06 26.14
N SER A 73 0.56 10.24 26.85
CA SER A 73 0.74 11.20 27.99
C SER A 73 1.64 12.48 27.84
N GLU A 74 2.90 12.49 27.31
CA GLU A 74 3.62 13.74 26.85
C GLU A 74 4.45 13.62 25.51
N LEU A 75 4.38 14.62 24.56
CA LEU A 75 5.04 14.59 23.23
C LEU A 75 6.41 15.23 23.24
N PRO A 76 7.35 14.74 22.40
CA PRO A 76 8.55 15.50 22.05
C PRO A 76 8.20 16.70 21.13
N PRO A 77 9.10 17.69 21.00
CA PRO A 77 8.97 18.77 20.02
C PRO A 77 8.86 18.26 18.57
N ALA A 78 8.23 19.03 17.69
CA ALA A 78 8.31 18.79 16.24
C ALA A 78 9.64 19.35 15.69
N TRP A 79 10.36 18.59 14.88
CA TRP A 79 11.71 18.96 14.40
C TRP A 79 11.73 19.38 12.93
N ARG A 80 12.44 20.49 12.62
CA ARG A 80 12.79 20.93 11.26
C ARG A 80 14.30 20.78 11.05
N GLY A 81 14.75 19.59 10.70
CA GLY A 81 16.17 19.26 10.67
C GLY A 81 16.71 19.09 12.09
N LYS A 82 17.84 19.73 12.41
CA LYS A 82 18.45 19.69 13.75
C LYS A 82 17.83 20.65 14.76
N GLU A 83 17.03 21.61 14.27
CA GLU A 83 16.38 22.62 15.09
C GLU A 83 14.89 22.28 15.29
N PRO A 84 14.31 22.61 16.43
CA PRO A 84 12.87 22.53 16.64
C PRO A 84 12.14 23.43 15.64
N ASP A 85 10.99 22.98 15.13
CA ASP A 85 10.18 23.78 14.23
C ASP A 85 9.44 24.89 15.02
N PRO A 86 9.73 26.18 14.78
CA PRO A 86 9.11 27.28 15.54
C PRO A 86 7.60 27.41 15.30
N ALA A 87 7.04 26.70 14.31
CA ALA A 87 5.59 26.64 14.09
C ALA A 87 4.86 25.82 15.17
N PHE A 88 5.54 25.02 15.97
CA PHE A 88 4.94 24.14 16.97
C PHE A 88 5.34 24.54 18.40
N PRO A 89 4.44 24.45 19.40
CA PRO A 89 4.79 24.64 20.80
C PRO A 89 5.88 23.66 21.25
N TRP A 90 6.83 24.13 22.07
CA TRP A 90 7.93 23.31 22.61
C TRP A 90 7.45 22.09 23.41
N ARG A 91 6.33 22.22 24.13
CA ARG A 91 5.67 21.13 24.87
C ARG A 91 4.24 21.00 24.39
N MET A 92 3.95 19.90 23.70
CA MET A 92 2.59 19.55 23.32
C MET A 92 2.09 18.42 24.23
N PRO A 93 0.81 18.48 24.67
CA PRO A 93 0.20 17.33 25.33
C PRO A 93 0.26 16.11 24.38
N ASN A 94 0.52 14.89 24.88
CA ASN A 94 0.57 13.64 24.07
C ASN A 94 -0.76 13.02 23.80
N LYS A 95 -1.63 13.90 23.41
CA LYS A 95 -2.70 13.50 22.55
C LYS A 95 -2.29 13.82 21.13
N PRO A 96 -2.81 13.06 20.16
CA PRO A 96 -2.85 13.54 18.80
C PRO A 96 -3.34 15.00 18.76
N PHE A 97 -2.76 15.81 17.88
CA PHE A 97 -3.12 17.22 17.75
C PHE A 97 -3.45 17.56 16.30
N ARG A 98 -4.41 18.47 16.13
CA ARG A 98 -4.94 18.84 14.83
C ARG A 98 -3.98 19.81 14.12
N LEU A 99 -3.49 19.40 12.96
CA LEU A 99 -2.53 20.14 12.14
C LEU A 99 -3.17 21.34 11.44
N ASP A 100 -4.42 21.19 10.97
CA ASP A 100 -5.16 22.19 10.21
C ASP A 100 -5.98 23.16 11.06
N ALA A 101 -5.82 23.13 12.39
CA ALA A 101 -6.44 24.07 13.32
C ALA A 101 -5.40 25.01 13.95
N ALA A 102 -5.87 26.10 14.56
CA ALA A 102 -5.03 26.96 15.38
C ALA A 102 -4.39 26.15 16.54
N PRO A 103 -3.12 26.41 16.89
CA PRO A 103 -2.27 27.50 16.39
C PRO A 103 -1.52 27.20 15.08
N LEU A 104 -1.53 25.96 14.62
CA LEU A 104 -0.65 25.48 13.53
C LEU A 104 -1.11 25.94 12.15
N ASN A 105 -2.42 25.87 11.88
CA ASN A 105 -3.04 26.28 10.61
C ASN A 105 -2.31 25.71 9.37
N LEU A 106 -1.86 24.45 9.43
CA LEU A 106 -1.15 23.80 8.34
C LEU A 106 -2.16 23.11 7.42
N PRO A 107 -2.41 23.62 6.20
CA PRO A 107 -3.30 22.93 5.26
C PRO A 107 -2.64 21.66 4.70
N LEU A 108 -3.46 20.71 4.23
CA LEU A 108 -2.98 19.49 3.56
C LEU A 108 -2.08 19.74 2.35
N THR A 109 -2.24 20.90 1.69
CA THR A 109 -1.43 21.33 0.54
C THR A 109 -0.05 21.85 0.93
N LYS A 110 0.21 22.08 2.22
CA LYS A 110 1.51 22.52 2.71
C LYS A 110 2.46 21.34 2.76
N LEU A 111 3.59 21.45 2.06
CA LEU A 111 4.69 20.52 2.24
C LEU A 111 5.22 20.64 3.68
N VAL A 112 5.26 19.50 4.35
CA VAL A 112 5.63 19.28 5.74
C VAL A 112 6.64 18.14 5.78
N ARG A 113 7.38 18.00 6.88
CA ARG A 113 8.36 16.90 7.01
C ARG A 113 7.63 15.56 6.93
N SER A 114 8.13 14.65 6.10
CA SER A 114 7.66 13.25 6.11
C SER A 114 8.19 12.59 7.37
N PRO A 115 7.33 11.97 8.21
CA PRO A 115 7.81 11.12 9.30
C PRO A 115 8.62 9.95 8.74
N ILE A 116 9.66 9.52 9.46
CA ILE A 116 10.40 8.29 9.18
C ILE A 116 9.46 7.07 9.13
N HIS A 117 9.77 6.14 8.23
CA HIS A 117 9.03 4.90 8.01
C HIS A 117 10.00 3.78 7.60
N GLU A 118 11.14 3.68 8.28
CA GLU A 118 12.11 2.57 8.08
C GLU A 118 11.61 1.28 8.76
N PHE A 119 11.95 0.13 8.19
CA PHE A 119 11.49 -1.19 8.62
C PHE A 119 11.63 -1.46 10.13
N TYR A 120 12.83 -1.27 10.69
CA TYR A 120 13.07 -1.53 12.11
C TYR A 120 12.57 -0.41 13.03
N ARG A 121 12.66 0.86 12.59
CA ARG A 121 12.07 1.97 13.36
C ARG A 121 10.57 1.80 13.51
N ASN A 122 9.88 1.40 12.44
CA ASN A 122 8.44 1.20 12.47
C ASN A 122 8.02 0.09 13.45
N GLN A 123 8.79 -1.00 13.55
CA GLN A 123 8.60 -2.01 14.60
C GLN A 123 8.82 -1.46 16.00
N GLU A 124 9.87 -0.66 16.20
CA GLU A 124 10.11 0.01 17.49
C GLU A 124 8.98 0.98 17.83
N GLN A 125 8.43 1.74 16.88
CA GLN A 125 7.29 2.64 17.11
C GLN A 125 6.06 1.92 17.66
N ILE A 126 5.79 0.72 17.13
CA ILE A 126 4.68 -0.15 17.53
C ILE A 126 4.96 -0.83 18.88
N ASP A 127 6.22 -1.09 19.18
CA ASP A 127 6.71 -1.56 20.48
C ASP A 127 5.94 -2.77 21.04
N GLY A 128 5.81 -3.83 20.23
CA GLY A 128 5.07 -5.03 20.62
C GLY A 128 3.57 -4.78 20.83
N GLY A 129 3.00 -3.77 20.17
CA GLY A 129 1.59 -3.39 20.24
C GLY A 129 1.27 -2.32 21.27
N ARG A 130 2.26 -1.84 22.03
CA ARG A 130 2.07 -0.71 22.96
C ARG A 130 1.83 0.61 22.25
N ASN A 131 2.33 0.76 21.02
CA ASN A 131 2.15 1.94 20.17
C ASN A 131 2.56 3.26 20.84
N ASP A 132 3.63 3.23 21.64
CA ASP A 132 4.03 4.32 22.54
C ASP A 132 5.36 4.98 22.17
N ARG A 133 6.00 4.56 21.06
CA ARG A 133 7.32 5.08 20.65
C ARG A 133 7.31 5.90 19.36
N PHE A 134 6.16 6.10 18.72
CA PHE A 134 6.03 6.85 17.46
C PHE A 134 6.82 8.16 17.44
N ALA A 135 6.57 9.04 18.42
CA ALA A 135 7.26 10.33 18.49
C ALA A 135 8.71 10.20 19.01
N ALA A 136 9.00 9.20 19.83
CA ALA A 136 10.31 8.99 20.46
C ALA A 136 11.37 8.42 19.50
N VAL A 137 10.95 7.73 18.43
CA VAL A 137 11.86 7.23 17.39
C VAL A 137 11.51 7.72 15.99
N SER A 138 10.77 8.83 15.92
CA SER A 138 10.59 9.59 14.69
C SER A 138 11.73 10.60 14.51
N ASP A 139 12.16 10.79 13.28
CA ASP A 139 12.99 11.94 12.92
C ASP A 139 12.14 13.23 12.84
N ALA A 140 10.81 13.14 12.78
CA ALA A 140 9.91 14.29 12.82
C ALA A 140 9.45 14.63 14.26
N GLY A 141 9.90 13.87 15.26
CA GLY A 141 9.54 14.05 16.67
C GLY A 141 8.02 14.06 16.89
N GLY A 142 7.52 15.07 17.61
CA GLY A 142 6.11 15.21 17.94
C GLY A 142 5.19 15.33 16.72
N TYR A 143 5.73 15.73 15.56
CA TYR A 143 4.95 15.80 14.31
C TYR A 143 4.32 14.44 13.93
N ALA A 144 4.91 13.32 14.37
CA ALA A 144 4.35 11.98 14.19
C ALA A 144 2.93 11.81 14.79
N MET A 145 2.52 12.70 15.70
CA MET A 145 1.23 12.67 16.38
C MET A 145 0.23 13.70 15.83
N GLY A 146 0.60 14.39 14.75
CA GLY A 146 -0.30 15.30 14.04
C GLY A 146 -1.34 14.55 13.20
N TYR A 147 -2.58 15.03 13.20
CA TYR A 147 -3.65 14.57 12.31
C TYR A 147 -4.35 15.73 11.62
N TYR A 148 -5.03 15.46 10.51
CA TYR A 148 -5.90 16.41 9.82
C TYR A 148 -7.36 16.08 10.09
N ASP A 149 -8.22 17.09 10.17
CA ASP A 149 -9.65 16.86 9.99
C ASP A 149 -9.92 16.57 8.51
N GLY A 150 -10.21 15.30 8.26
CA GLY A 150 -10.50 14.81 6.92
C GLY A 150 -11.90 15.18 6.40
N SER A 151 -12.82 15.66 7.24
CA SER A 151 -14.23 15.87 6.84
C SER A 151 -14.44 16.79 5.63
N PRO A 152 -13.58 17.80 5.34
CA PRO A 152 -13.70 18.60 4.13
C PRO A 152 -13.13 17.95 2.87
N MET A 153 -12.40 16.83 2.98
CA MET A 153 -11.72 16.19 1.84
C MET A 153 -12.71 15.52 0.88
N ALA A 154 -12.40 15.55 -0.43
CA ALA A 154 -13.16 14.78 -1.41
C ALA A 154 -13.15 13.26 -1.10
N MET A 155 -12.01 12.72 -0.64
CA MET A 155 -11.90 11.31 -0.25
C MET A 155 -12.78 10.93 0.95
N TRP A 156 -13.09 11.88 1.85
CA TRP A 156 -14.01 11.62 2.96
C TRP A 156 -15.43 11.38 2.46
N LYS A 157 -15.86 12.12 1.43
CA LYS A 157 -17.16 11.89 0.78
C LYS A 157 -17.23 10.51 0.15
N TRP A 158 -16.14 10.05 -0.48
CA TRP A 158 -16.07 8.68 -0.98
C TRP A 158 -16.16 7.64 0.14
N ALA A 159 -15.53 7.87 1.29
CA ALA A 159 -15.67 6.98 2.45
C ALA A 159 -17.10 6.93 3.02
N GLN A 160 -17.92 7.97 2.81
CA GLN A 160 -19.34 7.97 3.19
C GLN A 160 -20.23 7.23 2.19
N GLU A 161 -19.89 7.29 0.90
CA GLU A 161 -20.67 6.71 -0.19
C GLU A 161 -20.30 5.23 -0.46
N TYR A 162 -19.05 4.88 -0.22
CA TYR A 162 -18.47 3.57 -0.50
C TYR A 162 -17.94 2.91 0.78
N THR A 163 -17.15 1.85 0.62
CA THR A 163 -16.56 1.11 1.75
C THR A 163 -15.24 1.74 2.17
N LEU A 164 -15.14 2.09 3.45
CA LEU A 164 -13.87 2.37 4.12
C LEU A 164 -13.39 1.10 4.81
N ALA A 165 -12.17 0.64 4.50
CA ALA A 165 -11.53 -0.47 5.19
C ALA A 165 -10.65 0.07 6.33
N ASP A 166 -11.18 0.07 7.54
CA ASP A 166 -10.53 0.58 8.76
C ASP A 166 -9.63 -0.45 9.47
N ASN A 167 -9.61 -1.69 8.99
CA ASN A 167 -8.70 -2.75 9.39
C ASN A 167 -7.81 -3.21 8.22
N PHE A 168 -7.38 -2.25 7.39
CA PHE A 168 -6.43 -2.49 6.30
C PHE A 168 -5.02 -2.09 6.74
N PHE A 169 -4.11 -3.06 6.76
CA PHE A 169 -2.73 -2.86 7.21
C PHE A 169 -1.75 -2.96 6.03
N MET A 170 -0.61 -2.28 6.16
CA MET A 170 0.52 -2.41 5.24
C MET A 170 0.95 -3.88 5.09
N GLY A 171 1.44 -4.26 3.90
CA GLY A 171 1.86 -5.64 3.63
C GLY A 171 3.11 -6.05 4.42
N ALA A 172 4.00 -5.08 4.65
CA ALA A 172 5.17 -5.23 5.52
C ALA A 172 5.44 -3.94 6.30
N PHE A 173 6.14 -4.05 7.43
CA PHE A 173 6.65 -2.89 8.15
C PHE A 173 7.51 -1.99 7.25
N GLY A 174 7.58 -0.71 7.59
CA GLY A 174 8.49 0.22 6.91
C GLY A 174 7.87 0.95 5.72
N GLY A 175 8.71 1.23 4.72
CA GLY A 175 8.47 2.32 3.79
C GLY A 175 7.86 1.92 2.45
N SER A 176 7.76 2.92 1.57
CA SER A 176 7.21 2.78 0.21
C SER A 176 7.92 1.69 -0.57
N TYR A 177 9.26 1.66 -0.53
CA TYR A 177 10.07 0.68 -1.27
C TYR A 177 9.60 -0.76 -1.04
N LEU A 178 9.45 -1.19 0.21
CA LEU A 178 9.08 -2.56 0.51
C LEU A 178 7.59 -2.81 0.25
N ASN A 179 6.73 -1.86 0.58
CA ASN A 179 5.28 -2.02 0.41
C ASN A 179 4.83 -1.97 -1.05
N HIS A 180 5.57 -1.30 -1.94
CA HIS A 180 5.38 -1.38 -3.40
C HIS A 180 5.66 -2.78 -3.92
N GLN A 181 6.70 -3.44 -3.40
CA GLN A 181 6.98 -4.84 -3.75
C GLN A 181 5.86 -5.75 -3.24
N TRP A 182 5.41 -5.57 -1.99
CA TRP A 182 4.31 -6.34 -1.42
C TRP A 182 2.97 -6.14 -2.16
N LEU A 183 2.70 -4.94 -2.68
CA LEU A 183 1.55 -4.70 -3.54
C LEU A 183 1.59 -5.55 -4.82
N ILE A 184 2.78 -5.71 -5.41
CA ILE A 184 2.95 -6.31 -6.74
C ILE A 184 3.16 -7.83 -6.66
N CYS A 185 3.83 -8.35 -5.64
CA CYS A 185 4.19 -9.77 -5.54
C CYS A 185 3.88 -10.42 -4.19
N ALA A 186 3.43 -9.67 -3.18
CA ALA A 186 3.35 -10.13 -1.80
C ALA A 186 4.67 -10.79 -1.32
N CYS A 187 5.79 -10.16 -1.68
CA CYS A 187 7.12 -10.72 -1.48
C CYS A 187 8.13 -9.66 -1.01
N THR A 188 9.16 -10.12 -0.32
CA THR A 188 10.28 -9.27 0.13
C THR A 188 11.50 -9.54 -0.76
N PRO A 189 12.14 -8.51 -1.35
CA PRO A 189 13.34 -8.68 -2.15
C PRO A 189 14.53 -9.20 -1.34
N GLN A 190 15.36 -10.03 -1.96
CA GLN A 190 16.55 -10.58 -1.31
C GLN A 190 17.84 -9.97 -1.86
N ASP A 191 18.77 -9.67 -0.96
CA ASP A 191 20.14 -9.25 -1.22
C ASP A 191 21.11 -9.98 -0.28
N ALA A 192 21.29 -11.28 -0.52
CA ALA A 192 22.12 -12.14 0.30
C ALA A 192 23.60 -11.69 0.34
N ASN A 193 24.07 -10.98 -0.70
CA ASN A 193 25.45 -10.52 -0.84
C ASN A 193 25.65 -9.07 -0.44
N ALA A 194 24.64 -8.42 0.16
CA ALA A 194 24.76 -7.04 0.62
C ALA A 194 25.99 -6.85 1.53
N PRO A 195 26.85 -5.85 1.24
CA PRO A 195 27.95 -5.43 2.09
C PRO A 195 27.51 -5.16 3.53
N ARG A 196 28.43 -5.33 4.48
CA ARG A 196 28.14 -5.19 5.92
C ARG A 196 27.62 -3.80 6.29
N ASP A 197 28.09 -2.75 5.63
CA ASP A 197 27.69 -1.37 5.85
C ASP A 197 26.28 -1.04 5.35
N LEU A 198 25.73 -1.86 4.44
CA LEU A 198 24.31 -1.79 4.04
C LEU A 198 23.39 -2.61 4.94
N ARG A 199 23.94 -3.43 5.86
CA ARG A 199 23.14 -4.25 6.77
C ARG A 199 22.80 -3.49 8.04
N ALA A 200 21.53 -3.59 8.43
CA ALA A 200 21.03 -3.10 9.70
C ALA A 200 21.81 -3.76 10.85
N GLN A 201 22.07 -3.00 11.92
CA GLN A 201 22.54 -3.57 13.17
C GLN A 201 21.44 -3.46 14.20
N VAL A 202 21.01 -4.60 14.73
CA VAL A 202 19.96 -4.70 15.74
C VAL A 202 20.51 -5.23 17.05
N ASP A 203 19.94 -4.78 18.16
CA ASP A 203 20.22 -5.29 19.49
C ASP A 203 19.38 -6.53 19.82
N ASP A 204 19.52 -7.05 21.05
CA ASP A 204 18.81 -8.25 21.50
C ASP A 204 17.27 -8.08 21.57
N LYS A 205 16.76 -6.84 21.49
CA LYS A 205 15.33 -6.54 21.41
C LYS A 205 14.83 -6.45 19.97
N GLY A 206 15.73 -6.56 18.99
CA GLY A 206 15.43 -6.33 17.58
C GLY A 206 15.35 -4.84 17.22
N TRP A 207 15.83 -3.93 18.07
CA TRP A 207 15.86 -2.50 17.80
C TRP A 207 17.18 -2.09 17.18
N LEU A 208 17.17 -1.01 16.41
CA LEU A 208 18.40 -0.53 15.77
C LEU A 208 19.41 -0.03 16.80
N VAL A 209 20.66 -0.45 16.63
CA VAL A 209 21.78 0.02 17.44
C VAL A 209 22.03 1.51 17.18
N ARG A 210 22.19 2.29 18.25
CA ARG A 210 22.55 3.72 18.19
C ARG A 210 24.02 3.90 17.81
N LYS A 211 24.30 4.87 16.94
CA LYS A 211 25.67 5.28 16.66
C LYS A 211 26.25 6.08 17.83
N PRO A 212 27.59 6.11 18.01
CA PRO A 212 28.23 6.86 19.09
C PRO A 212 27.92 8.37 19.11
N ASP A 213 27.63 8.95 17.94
CA ASP A 213 27.26 10.35 17.75
C ASP A 213 25.75 10.62 17.83
N SER A 214 24.93 9.60 18.13
CA SER A 214 23.50 9.77 18.33
C SER A 214 23.21 10.65 19.55
N PRO A 215 22.22 11.57 19.49
CA PRO A 215 21.72 12.27 20.66
C PRO A 215 21.31 11.30 21.78
N ALA A 216 21.46 11.73 23.04
CA ALA A 216 21.15 10.90 24.20
C ALA A 216 19.64 10.54 24.26
N SER A 217 18.79 11.41 23.72
CA SER A 217 17.35 11.17 23.58
C SER A 217 16.77 11.94 22.39
N ALA A 218 15.57 11.54 21.95
CA ALA A 218 14.81 12.25 20.91
C ALA A 218 14.38 13.67 21.29
N LEU A 219 14.52 14.05 22.57
CA LEU A 219 14.34 15.45 23.03
C LEU A 219 15.54 16.34 22.66
N GLN A 220 16.66 15.75 22.28
CA GLN A 220 17.90 16.46 21.94
C GLN A 220 18.23 16.37 20.43
N GLY A 221 17.28 15.90 19.63
CA GLY A 221 17.40 15.75 18.18
C GLY A 221 17.19 14.32 17.70
N ASP A 222 17.26 14.16 16.38
CA ASP A 222 17.00 12.90 15.69
C ASP A 222 18.02 11.82 16.08
N LEU A 223 17.54 10.63 16.45
CA LEU A 223 18.42 9.51 16.76
C LEU A 223 19.21 9.10 15.51
N VAL A 224 20.52 8.88 15.68
CA VAL A 224 21.40 8.37 14.61
C VAL A 224 21.60 6.88 14.82
N LEU A 225 21.12 6.07 13.89
CA LEU A 225 21.02 4.61 14.04
C LEU A 225 21.80 3.88 12.93
N PHE A 226 22.19 2.64 13.20
CA PHE A 226 22.68 1.72 12.18
C PHE A 226 21.51 1.05 11.43
N SER A 227 20.66 1.88 10.78
CA SER A 227 19.42 1.43 10.14
C SER A 227 19.62 0.37 9.05
N GLY A 228 20.61 0.57 8.18
CA GLY A 228 20.87 -0.26 7.00
C GLY A 228 19.71 -0.28 6.00
N ASP A 229 19.97 -0.76 4.78
CA ASP A 229 18.94 -0.99 3.77
C ASP A 229 18.50 -2.45 3.72
N VAL A 230 19.36 -3.34 4.21
CA VAL A 230 19.20 -4.79 4.19
C VAL A 230 19.20 -5.32 5.62
N THR A 231 18.36 -6.30 5.92
CA THR A 231 18.37 -6.98 7.22
C THR A 231 19.68 -7.75 7.43
N PRO A 232 20.04 -8.11 8.69
CA PRO A 232 21.24 -8.90 8.95
C PRO A 232 21.30 -10.20 8.13
N ASP A 233 20.15 -10.83 7.88
CA ASP A 233 19.98 -12.08 7.13
C ASP A 233 19.75 -11.91 5.62
N GLY A 234 19.77 -10.68 5.08
CA GLY A 234 19.86 -10.44 3.64
C GLY A 234 18.54 -10.13 2.92
N TRP A 235 17.53 -9.61 3.60
CA TRP A 235 16.31 -9.08 2.98
C TRP A 235 16.43 -7.58 2.77
N SER A 236 16.16 -7.11 1.56
CA SER A 236 16.14 -5.67 1.28
C SER A 236 14.82 -5.07 1.75
N VAL A 237 14.89 -4.19 2.75
CA VAL A 237 13.72 -3.69 3.51
C VAL A 237 13.59 -2.17 3.53
N ASN A 238 14.67 -1.43 3.26
CA ASN A 238 14.62 -0.01 2.95
C ASN A 238 15.13 0.24 1.51
N THR A 239 15.12 1.51 1.07
CA THR A 239 15.33 1.89 -0.34
C THR A 239 16.68 1.45 -0.90
N THR A 240 16.70 0.31 -1.60
CA THR A 240 17.86 -0.14 -2.40
C THR A 240 17.71 0.19 -3.88
N GLN A 241 18.83 0.29 -4.59
CA GLN A 241 18.88 0.70 -5.99
C GLN A 241 19.05 -0.51 -6.94
N PRO A 242 18.34 -0.57 -8.08
CA PRO A 242 18.51 -1.64 -9.07
C PRO A 242 19.79 -1.47 -9.90
N PRO A 243 20.23 -2.50 -10.64
CA PRO A 243 21.42 -2.46 -11.50
C PRO A 243 21.15 -1.80 -12.86
N TYR A 244 19.96 -1.25 -13.07
CA TYR A 244 19.50 -0.59 -14.30
C TYR A 244 18.97 0.81 -14.01
N GLN A 245 19.07 1.71 -14.97
CA GLN A 245 18.52 3.06 -14.89
C GLN A 245 16.99 3.05 -15.10
N PRO A 246 16.24 3.98 -14.48
CA PRO A 246 16.69 5.04 -13.58
C PRO A 246 17.10 4.51 -12.19
N SER A 247 18.24 4.97 -11.69
CA SER A 247 18.81 4.58 -10.40
C SER A 247 19.63 5.73 -9.81
N LEU A 248 19.69 5.84 -8.47
CA LEU A 248 20.60 6.76 -7.78
C LEU A 248 22.07 6.34 -7.92
N VAL A 249 22.32 5.11 -8.35
CA VAL A 249 23.66 4.65 -8.71
C VAL A 249 23.92 5.05 -10.17
N PRO A 250 24.87 5.95 -10.46
CA PRO A 250 25.12 6.39 -11.82
C PRO A 250 25.76 5.28 -12.67
N PRO A 251 25.68 5.36 -14.01
CA PRO A 251 26.47 4.52 -14.90
C PRO A 251 27.98 4.75 -14.70
N ALA A 252 28.79 3.75 -15.05
CA ALA A 252 30.24 3.94 -15.13
C ALA A 252 30.59 4.97 -16.22
N LYS A 253 31.68 5.72 -16.06
CA LYS A 253 32.08 6.85 -16.94
C LYS A 253 32.15 6.50 -18.44
N ALA A 254 32.44 5.25 -18.77
CA ALA A 254 32.48 4.73 -20.15
C ALA A 254 31.61 3.46 -20.31
N GLY A 255 30.64 3.25 -19.41
CA GLY A 255 29.74 2.10 -19.42
C GLY A 255 28.45 2.34 -20.21
N ASP A 256 27.61 1.31 -20.31
CA ASP A 256 26.27 1.43 -20.86
C ASP A 256 25.42 2.37 -19.99
N LEU A 257 24.87 3.43 -20.60
CA LEU A 257 24.06 4.43 -19.90
C LEU A 257 22.74 3.88 -19.35
N ARG A 258 22.34 2.67 -19.75
CA ARG A 258 21.14 1.99 -19.23
C ARG A 258 21.41 1.21 -17.94
N LEU A 259 22.67 1.00 -17.59
CA LEU A 259 23.09 0.20 -16.43
C LEU A 259 23.75 1.09 -15.38
N THR A 260 23.76 0.62 -14.14
CA THR A 260 24.56 1.24 -13.07
C THR A 260 26.03 0.84 -13.19
N ASP A 261 26.91 1.61 -12.57
CA ASP A 261 28.32 1.22 -12.42
C ASP A 261 28.43 -0.14 -11.70
N PRO A 262 28.95 -1.21 -12.36
CA PRO A 262 29.04 -2.54 -11.78
C PRO A 262 30.04 -2.63 -10.61
N ALA A 263 30.89 -1.61 -10.41
CA ALA A 263 31.75 -1.51 -9.23
C ALA A 263 30.99 -1.05 -7.97
N ARG A 264 29.72 -0.64 -8.10
CA ARG A 264 28.87 -0.21 -6.99
C ARG A 264 27.82 -1.27 -6.70
N HIS A 265 27.60 -1.53 -5.42
CA HIS A 265 26.59 -2.50 -4.99
C HIS A 265 25.18 -2.01 -5.33
N THR A 266 24.36 -2.91 -5.87
CA THR A 266 22.95 -2.70 -6.21
C THR A 266 22.16 -3.95 -5.84
N LEU A 267 20.86 -3.79 -5.60
CA LEU A 267 19.95 -4.90 -5.37
C LEU A 267 19.98 -5.81 -6.60
N PRO A 268 20.30 -7.11 -6.48
CA PRO A 268 20.27 -8.01 -7.62
C PRO A 268 18.87 -8.09 -8.25
N PRO A 269 18.74 -8.45 -9.55
CA PRO A 269 17.45 -8.68 -10.18
C PRO A 269 16.63 -9.70 -9.39
N GLN A 270 15.39 -9.34 -9.08
CA GLN A 270 14.47 -10.21 -8.35
C GLN A 270 13.71 -11.13 -9.32
N THR A 271 13.38 -12.34 -8.87
CA THR A 271 12.78 -13.39 -9.70
C THR A 271 11.42 -13.86 -9.19
N ALA A 272 10.89 -13.20 -8.16
CA ALA A 272 9.58 -13.50 -7.61
C ALA A 272 8.48 -13.24 -8.65
N LYS A 273 7.46 -14.10 -8.65
CA LYS A 273 6.29 -13.92 -9.50
C LYS A 273 5.52 -12.67 -9.08
N THR A 274 5.14 -11.85 -10.05
CA THR A 274 4.38 -10.62 -9.85
C THR A 274 2.92 -10.79 -10.28
N ILE A 275 2.07 -9.84 -9.91
CA ILE A 275 0.70 -9.75 -10.40
C ILE A 275 0.64 -9.65 -11.92
N GLY A 276 1.63 -9.01 -12.56
CA GLY A 276 1.74 -8.93 -14.01
C GLY A 276 1.94 -10.30 -14.69
N ASP A 277 2.49 -11.28 -13.98
CA ASP A 277 2.63 -12.66 -14.46
C ASP A 277 1.36 -13.51 -14.23
N THR A 278 0.32 -12.94 -13.61
CA THR A 278 -0.92 -13.64 -13.24
C THR A 278 -2.19 -13.10 -13.90
N LEU A 279 -2.10 -11.94 -14.55
CA LEU A 279 -3.17 -11.28 -15.30
C LEU A 279 -3.06 -11.64 -16.79
#